data_AF-E7RWH6-F1
#
_entry.id   AF-E7RWH6-F1
#
_cell.length_a   1.000
_cell.length_b   1.000
_cell.length_c   1.000
_cell.angle_alpha   90.00
_cell.angle_beta   90.00
_cell.angle_gamma   90.00
#
_symmetry.space_group_name_H-M   'P 1'
#
loop_
_entity.id
_entity.type
_entity.pdbx_description
1 polymer ?
#
loop_
_entity_poly.entity_id
_entity_poly.type
_entity_poly.pdbx_seq_one_letter_code
_entity_poly.pdbx_strand_id
1 'polypeptide(L)'
;MLRVLLLGIGTGMSLAACTPDSDPPAAANRGHVDTHPGGVATDSRSPDHMSSFNGGEPTSPKLRLAVLGDSDSHSFHDAVSLHYGTPEARGGAQQASTWQWTEILGRLRPRDIDQGPFGEVGSSGAGAWLRRNVMGSLVRQHKEDFRYNFAFSGATCGALNNPTFGQVPGLLAEMARDPQGWKDVPSVVLIRIGINSLGKREDLQAFAKTGADADNLARVQACADQVAQAVSALKARDPALDIILVGILNNVDWPPLHASFRNAQEQTNIAAVLDAYDQRLRQIAESTKGVHFFDDRAFFRHWFGARDAQGQPAYKQVKLLGKREVSVTQGDEPWNAVIGDGHAGTVWNGLWAAAMVNEFNRIKGLDIPPIQPVEIARAADPDGRFGLSE
;
A
#
# COMPACT_ATOMS: atom_id res chain seq x y z
N MET A 1 -28.84 46.52 35.79
CA MET A 1 -27.68 46.64 36.70
C MET A 1 -27.30 45.24 37.17
N LEU A 2 -26.30 44.60 36.57
CA LEU A 2 -25.62 43.48 37.21
C LEU A 2 -24.18 43.38 36.70
N ARG A 3 -23.30 43.08 37.65
CA ARG A 3 -21.88 43.39 37.71
C ARG A 3 -21.00 42.54 36.81
N VAL A 4 -19.96 43.19 36.31
CA VAL A 4 -18.71 42.61 35.79
C VAL A 4 -17.94 41.92 36.92
N LEU A 5 -17.41 40.72 36.65
CA LEU A 5 -16.19 40.21 37.29
C LEU A 5 -15.35 39.50 36.22
N LEU A 6 -14.28 40.18 35.80
CA LEU A 6 -13.10 39.54 35.20
C LEU A 6 -12.26 38.95 36.34
N LEU A 7 -11.77 37.72 36.18
CA LEU A 7 -10.56 37.26 36.84
C LEU A 7 -9.89 36.15 36.02
N GLY A 8 -8.57 36.25 35.94
CA GLY A 8 -7.72 35.71 34.90
C GLY A 8 -7.59 34.19 34.87
N ILE A 9 -7.38 33.68 33.66
CA ILE A 9 -6.84 32.35 33.44
C ILE A 9 -5.38 32.54 33.03
N GLY A 10 -4.50 31.98 33.86
CA GLY A 10 -3.06 31.98 33.65
C GLY A 10 -2.67 31.17 32.43
N THR A 11 -1.64 31.69 31.78
CA THR A 11 -0.74 31.05 30.83
C THR A 11 -0.30 29.66 31.28
N GLY A 12 -0.43 28.66 30.40
CA GLY A 12 0.13 27.32 30.62
C GLY A 12 -0.39 26.22 29.70
N MET A 13 -0.55 26.48 28.40
CA MET A 13 -0.70 25.39 27.43
C MET A 13 0.67 25.13 26.78
N SER A 14 1.38 24.14 27.31
CA SER A 14 2.53 23.53 26.66
C SER A 14 2.08 22.90 25.35
N LEU A 15 2.62 23.40 24.25
CA LEU A 15 2.60 22.76 22.94
C LEU A 15 3.44 21.48 23.03
N ALA A 16 2.79 20.33 23.21
CA ALA A 16 3.43 19.04 22.98
C ALA A 16 3.49 18.82 21.46
N ALA A 17 4.63 19.19 20.87
CA ALA A 17 5.01 18.74 19.55
C ALA A 17 5.16 17.21 19.58
N CYS A 18 4.42 16.52 18.72
CA CYS A 18 4.68 15.12 18.42
C CYS A 18 6.03 15.01 17.71
N THR A 19 7.08 14.68 18.46
CA THR A 19 8.34 14.16 17.90
C THR A 19 8.15 12.69 17.56
N PRO A 20 8.55 12.22 16.37
CA PRO A 20 8.71 10.79 16.13
C PRO A 20 10.00 10.34 16.82
N ASP A 21 9.88 9.63 17.94
CA ASP A 21 10.97 8.83 18.49
C ASP A 21 11.25 7.68 17.53
N SER A 22 12.21 7.91 16.65
CA SER A 22 12.90 6.87 15.89
C SER A 22 14.36 6.94 16.32
N ASP A 23 14.81 5.97 17.11
CA ASP A 23 16.25 5.81 17.33
C ASP A 23 16.95 5.64 15.97
N PRO A 24 17.99 6.42 15.66
CA PRO A 24 18.72 6.26 14.43
C PRO A 24 19.48 4.93 14.44
N PRO A 25 19.56 4.18 13.34
CA PRO A 25 20.42 3.00 13.28
C PRO A 25 21.89 3.43 13.45
N ALA A 26 22.60 2.66 14.27
CA ALA A 26 24.00 2.86 14.58
C ALA A 26 24.86 3.00 13.31
N ALA A 27 25.72 4.03 13.31
CA ALA A 27 26.67 4.32 12.25
C ALA A 27 27.58 3.09 11.98
N ALA A 28 27.44 2.51 10.80
CA ALA A 28 28.43 1.59 10.27
C ALA A 28 29.64 2.38 9.74
N ASN A 29 30.83 1.96 10.16
CA ASN A 29 32.13 2.52 9.85
C ASN A 29 32.31 2.89 8.37
N ARG A 30 32.73 4.15 8.12
CA ARG A 30 33.21 4.62 6.82
C ARG A 30 34.59 4.01 6.54
N GLY A 31 34.65 3.06 5.61
CA GLY A 31 35.86 2.77 4.85
C GLY A 31 35.93 3.67 3.62
N HIS A 32 37.03 4.40 3.46
CA HIS A 32 37.33 5.21 2.28
C HIS A 32 37.19 4.38 1.00
N VAL A 33 36.38 4.86 0.05
CA VAL A 33 36.46 4.44 -1.36
C VAL A 33 36.59 5.71 -2.19
N ASP A 34 37.65 5.73 -2.99
CA ASP A 34 38.06 6.82 -3.86
C ASP A 34 36.97 7.21 -4.85
N THR A 35 36.80 8.52 -5.01
CA THR A 35 35.88 9.11 -5.99
C THR A 35 36.58 9.22 -7.34
N HIS A 36 36.09 8.48 -8.33
CA HIS A 36 36.30 8.82 -9.73
C HIS A 36 35.13 9.69 -10.23
N PRO A 37 35.37 10.85 -10.85
CA PRO A 37 34.33 11.77 -11.28
C PRO A 37 33.80 11.33 -12.65
N GLY A 38 32.52 10.96 -12.72
CA GLY A 38 31.87 10.67 -14.00
C GLY A 38 30.37 10.54 -13.86
N GLY A 39 29.64 11.63 -14.13
CA GLY A 39 28.22 11.60 -14.52
C GLY A 39 27.21 11.64 -13.38
N VAL A 40 27.02 12.80 -12.78
CA VAL A 40 25.75 13.13 -12.11
C VAL A 40 24.72 13.33 -13.22
N ALA A 41 23.82 12.35 -13.41
CA ALA A 41 22.65 12.54 -14.25
C ALA A 41 21.66 13.45 -13.48
N THR A 42 21.47 14.62 -14.06
CA THR A 42 20.64 15.73 -13.65
C THR A 42 19.15 15.47 -13.88
N ASP A 43 18.33 16.01 -12.97
CA ASP A 43 16.89 16.32 -13.10
C ASP A 43 15.90 15.13 -13.15
N SER A 44 15.61 14.58 -11.97
CA SER A 44 14.60 13.56 -11.68
C SER A 44 13.15 14.02 -11.85
N ARG A 45 12.91 15.24 -12.36
CA ARG A 45 11.57 15.76 -12.69
C ARG A 45 11.24 15.68 -14.18
N SER A 46 11.91 14.82 -14.96
CA SER A 46 11.64 14.79 -16.41
C SER A 46 10.15 14.48 -16.66
N PRO A 47 9.38 15.40 -17.28
CA PRO A 47 7.95 15.25 -17.53
C PRO A 47 7.60 13.97 -18.31
N ASP A 48 8.57 13.38 -19.00
CA ASP A 48 8.44 12.15 -19.78
C ASP A 48 8.16 10.90 -18.92
N HIS A 49 8.58 10.88 -17.65
CA HIS A 49 8.27 9.75 -16.75
C HIS A 49 6.81 9.78 -16.28
N MET A 50 6.29 10.96 -15.95
CA MET A 50 4.92 11.12 -15.43
C MET A 50 3.87 11.26 -16.54
N SER A 51 4.26 11.72 -17.74
CA SER A 51 3.39 11.69 -18.93
C SER A 51 2.99 10.27 -19.31
N SER A 52 3.77 9.25 -18.91
CA SER A 52 3.45 7.84 -19.14
C SER A 52 2.18 7.38 -18.39
N PHE A 53 1.81 8.02 -17.28
CA PHE A 53 0.55 7.73 -16.57
C PHE A 53 -0.65 8.45 -17.16
N ASN A 54 -0.42 9.59 -17.81
CA ASN A 54 -1.47 10.48 -18.33
C ASN A 54 -1.55 10.43 -19.87
N GLY A 55 -1.04 9.35 -20.48
CA GLY A 55 -0.98 9.10 -21.93
C GLY A 55 -2.33 8.81 -22.60
N GLY A 56 -3.33 9.65 -22.29
CA GLY A 56 -4.72 9.63 -22.77
C GLY A 56 -5.66 9.01 -21.76
N GLU A 57 -6.71 9.73 -21.35
CA GLU A 57 -7.88 9.10 -20.73
C GLU A 57 -8.32 7.94 -21.64
N PRO A 58 -8.43 6.70 -21.13
CA PRO A 58 -8.86 5.59 -21.96
C PRO A 58 -10.24 5.94 -22.54
N THR A 59 -10.35 6.00 -23.86
CA THR A 59 -11.62 6.31 -24.53
C THR A 59 -12.68 5.25 -24.28
N SER A 60 -12.28 4.05 -23.84
CA SER A 60 -13.16 2.95 -23.39
C SER A 60 -12.35 1.94 -22.54
N PRO A 61 -12.16 2.18 -21.22
CA PRO A 61 -11.50 1.20 -20.36
C PRO A 61 -12.33 -0.08 -20.26
N LYS A 62 -11.69 -1.20 -19.94
CA LYS A 62 -12.40 -2.46 -19.64
C LYS A 62 -12.86 -2.55 -18.19
N LEU A 63 -12.11 -1.89 -17.30
CA LEU A 63 -12.31 -1.94 -15.86
C LEU A 63 -12.05 -0.55 -15.27
N ARG A 64 -12.86 -0.13 -14.30
CA ARG A 64 -12.52 0.96 -13.37
C ARG A 64 -12.04 0.39 -12.04
N LEU A 65 -10.90 0.87 -11.55
CA LEU A 65 -10.29 0.40 -10.31
C LEU A 65 -10.17 1.55 -9.30
N ALA A 66 -10.79 1.36 -8.13
CA ALA A 66 -10.51 2.14 -6.94
C ALA A 66 -9.73 1.31 -5.92
N VAL A 67 -8.84 1.97 -5.19
CA VAL A 67 -7.97 1.32 -4.21
C VAL A 67 -8.14 2.00 -2.86
N LEU A 68 -8.48 1.21 -1.84
CA LEU A 68 -8.49 1.60 -0.45
C LEU A 68 -7.41 0.80 0.28
N GLY A 69 -6.59 1.46 1.09
CA GLY A 69 -5.50 0.79 1.77
C GLY A 69 -4.53 1.70 2.49
N ASP A 70 -3.32 1.21 2.69
CA ASP A 70 -2.26 1.90 3.41
C ASP A 70 -1.02 2.16 2.53
N SER A 71 0.17 2.15 3.13
CA SER A 71 1.42 2.45 2.45
C SER A 71 1.78 1.43 1.37
N ASP A 72 1.26 0.20 1.47
CA ASP A 72 1.46 -0.88 0.49
C ASP A 72 0.62 -0.70 -0.78
N SER A 73 -0.14 0.40 -0.89
CA SER A 73 -0.83 0.81 -2.13
C SER A 73 -0.71 2.31 -2.42
N HIS A 74 0.05 3.05 -1.61
CA HIS A 74 0.36 4.45 -1.86
C HIS A 74 1.46 4.54 -2.94
N SER A 75 1.21 5.29 -4.01
CA SER A 75 2.14 5.45 -5.13
C SER A 75 3.50 5.98 -4.67
N PHE A 76 4.58 5.43 -5.22
CA PHE A 76 5.94 5.79 -4.81
C PHE A 76 6.39 7.11 -5.44
N HIS A 77 5.84 7.47 -6.60
CA HIS A 77 6.12 8.73 -7.31
C HIS A 77 5.31 9.91 -6.77
N ASP A 78 4.90 9.87 -5.50
CA ASP A 78 4.24 10.99 -4.84
C ASP A 78 5.26 12.07 -4.44
N ALA A 79 5.34 13.15 -5.22
CA ALA A 79 6.24 14.27 -4.91
C ALA A 79 5.76 15.12 -3.73
N VAL A 80 4.47 15.03 -3.38
CA VAL A 80 3.83 15.89 -2.38
C VAL A 80 4.07 15.37 -0.96
N SER A 81 3.84 14.08 -0.71
CA SER A 81 3.93 13.53 0.65
C SER A 81 5.04 12.50 0.85
N LEU A 82 5.59 11.94 -0.22
CA LEU A 82 6.72 11.01 -0.18
C LEU A 82 8.00 11.57 -0.80
N HIS A 83 8.02 12.87 -1.11
CA HIS A 83 9.19 13.61 -1.58
C HIS A 83 9.85 13.00 -2.83
N TYR A 84 9.09 12.39 -3.73
CA TYR A 84 9.61 11.95 -5.03
C TYR A 84 10.40 13.09 -5.72
N GLY A 85 11.54 12.72 -6.32
CA GLY A 85 12.52 13.64 -6.88
C GLY A 85 13.63 14.07 -5.91
N THR A 86 13.56 13.65 -4.64
CA THR A 86 14.59 13.93 -3.62
C THR A 86 15.34 12.65 -3.21
N PRO A 87 16.52 12.75 -2.56
CA PRO A 87 17.24 11.58 -2.04
C PRO A 87 16.45 10.76 -1.01
N GLU A 88 15.47 11.36 -0.33
CA GLU A 88 14.63 10.72 0.70
C GLU A 88 13.45 9.93 0.11
N ALA A 89 13.24 9.98 -1.21
CA ALA A 89 12.16 9.25 -1.88
C ALA A 89 12.30 7.73 -1.73
N ARG A 90 11.17 7.02 -1.87
CA ARG A 90 11.16 5.56 -1.92
C ARG A 90 12.01 5.05 -3.08
N GLY A 91 12.89 4.10 -2.78
CA GLY A 91 13.87 3.60 -3.75
C GLY A 91 15.13 4.46 -3.86
N GLY A 92 15.26 5.56 -3.12
CA GLY A 92 16.49 6.35 -3.01
C GLY A 92 17.08 6.72 -4.38
N ALA A 93 18.30 6.25 -4.65
CA ALA A 93 18.98 6.47 -5.93
C ALA A 93 18.29 5.78 -7.13
N GLN A 94 17.47 4.76 -6.88
CA GLN A 94 16.74 3.97 -7.88
C GLN A 94 15.28 4.40 -8.04
N GLN A 95 14.84 5.48 -7.36
CA GLN A 95 13.43 5.91 -7.30
C GLN A 95 12.73 5.97 -8.67
N ALA A 96 13.44 6.37 -9.74
CA ALA A 96 12.87 6.45 -11.10
C ALA A 96 12.50 5.08 -11.72
N SER A 97 13.00 3.98 -11.14
CA SER A 97 12.72 2.59 -11.49
C SER A 97 12.07 1.81 -10.34
N THR A 98 11.68 2.50 -9.27
CA THR A 98 11.06 1.92 -8.08
C THR A 98 9.56 2.17 -8.11
N TRP A 99 8.77 1.16 -8.48
CA TRP A 99 7.35 1.32 -8.76
C TRP A 99 6.46 0.59 -7.75
N GLN A 100 5.36 1.23 -7.37
CA GLN A 100 4.22 0.64 -6.68
C GLN A 100 3.36 -0.20 -7.66
N TRP A 101 2.60 -1.18 -7.16
CA TRP A 101 1.79 -2.05 -8.00
C TRP A 101 0.73 -1.30 -8.81
N THR A 102 0.13 -0.24 -8.26
CA THR A 102 -0.84 0.64 -8.95
C THR A 102 -0.18 1.39 -10.11
N GLU A 103 1.06 1.84 -9.92
CA GLU A 103 1.86 2.50 -10.95
C GLU A 103 2.25 1.52 -12.05
N ILE A 104 2.58 0.27 -11.70
CA ILE A 104 2.83 -0.78 -12.69
C ILE A 104 1.59 -1.05 -13.54
N LEU A 105 0.39 -1.10 -12.94
CA LEU A 105 -0.86 -1.20 -13.70
C LEU A 105 -1.07 0.02 -14.62
N GLY A 106 -0.85 1.23 -14.10
CA GLY A 106 -0.99 2.46 -14.88
C GLY A 106 -0.02 2.54 -16.04
N ARG A 107 1.19 1.98 -15.91
CA ARG A 107 2.19 1.95 -16.98
C ARG A 107 1.93 0.85 -18.01
N LEU A 108 1.57 -0.35 -17.55
CA LEU A 108 1.49 -1.53 -18.41
C LEU A 108 0.10 -1.77 -18.99
N ARG A 109 -0.97 -1.33 -18.30
CA ARG A 109 -2.38 -1.51 -18.72
C ARG A 109 -3.20 -0.21 -18.71
N PRO A 110 -2.66 0.96 -19.14
CA PRO A 110 -3.36 2.25 -19.07
C PRO A 110 -4.68 2.30 -19.85
N ARG A 111 -4.80 1.46 -20.89
CA ARG A 111 -6.00 1.41 -21.75
C ARG A 111 -7.08 0.47 -21.23
N ASP A 112 -6.70 -0.53 -20.44
CA ASP A 112 -7.62 -1.54 -19.95
C ASP A 112 -8.15 -1.20 -18.55
N ILE A 113 -7.33 -0.56 -17.71
CA ILE A 113 -7.64 -0.27 -16.30
C ILE A 113 -7.65 1.24 -16.06
N ASP A 114 -8.83 1.78 -15.78
CA ASP A 114 -9.04 3.17 -15.39
C ASP A 114 -8.89 3.33 -13.86
N GLN A 115 -7.76 3.90 -13.44
CA GLN A 115 -7.50 4.34 -12.05
C GLN A 115 -7.81 5.84 -11.85
N GLY A 116 -8.32 6.49 -12.89
CA GLY A 116 -8.39 7.94 -13.03
C GLY A 116 -7.03 8.57 -13.33
N PRO A 117 -6.98 9.89 -13.60
CA PRO A 117 -5.73 10.58 -13.91
C PRO A 117 -4.77 10.55 -12.70
N PHE A 118 -3.47 10.48 -12.99
CA PHE A 118 -2.43 10.62 -11.98
C PHE A 118 -2.12 12.11 -11.77
N GLY A 119 -2.12 12.55 -10.52
CA GLY A 119 -1.77 13.91 -10.16
C GLY A 119 -2.14 14.24 -8.71
N GLU A 120 -2.09 15.52 -8.38
CA GLU A 120 -2.38 15.99 -7.03
C GLU A 120 -3.86 15.75 -6.64
N VAL A 121 -4.06 15.07 -5.51
CA VAL A 121 -5.37 14.78 -4.93
C VAL A 121 -5.44 15.27 -3.49
N GLY A 122 -6.65 15.57 -3.02
CA GLY A 122 -6.89 16.01 -1.66
C GLY A 122 -6.55 17.48 -1.42
N SER A 123 -6.34 17.86 -0.16
CA SER A 123 -6.03 19.25 0.20
C SER A 123 -5.25 19.33 1.51
N SER A 124 -4.32 20.27 1.61
CA SER A 124 -3.52 20.56 2.81
C SER A 124 -3.66 22.01 3.28
N GLY A 125 -2.91 22.37 4.33
CA GLY A 125 -2.87 23.73 4.89
C GLY A 125 -3.97 24.04 5.91
N ALA A 126 -3.94 25.27 6.43
CA ALA A 126 -4.79 25.71 7.53
C ALA A 126 -6.30 25.61 7.23
N GLY A 127 -6.71 25.90 6.00
CA GLY A 127 -8.12 25.77 5.58
C GLY A 127 -8.59 24.31 5.53
N ALA A 128 -7.76 23.40 5.03
CA ALA A 128 -8.04 21.97 5.07
C ALA A 128 -8.09 21.45 6.51
N TRP A 129 -7.18 21.91 7.35
CA TRP A 129 -7.17 21.59 8.78
C TRP A 129 -8.43 22.07 9.49
N LEU A 130 -8.87 23.31 9.26
CA LEU A 130 -10.09 23.88 9.86
C LEU A 130 -11.33 23.07 9.44
N ARG A 131 -11.47 22.81 8.15
CA ARG A 131 -12.57 22.00 7.61
C ARG A 131 -12.61 20.63 8.26
N ARG A 132 -11.47 19.94 8.35
CA ARG A 132 -11.38 18.59 8.92
C ARG A 132 -11.65 18.56 10.42
N ASN A 133 -10.96 19.40 11.19
CA ASN A 133 -10.90 19.26 12.66
C ASN A 133 -11.93 20.09 13.42
N VAL A 134 -12.38 21.21 12.85
CA VAL A 134 -13.36 22.10 13.50
C VAL A 134 -14.74 21.94 12.89
N MET A 135 -14.81 21.87 11.55
CA MET A 135 -16.10 21.75 10.85
C MET A 135 -16.54 20.28 10.64
N GLY A 136 -15.71 19.30 11.01
CA GLY A 136 -16.00 17.88 10.82
C GLY A 136 -16.20 17.49 9.35
N SER A 137 -15.68 18.28 8.41
CA SER A 137 -15.84 18.06 6.98
C SER A 137 -14.90 16.97 6.48
N LEU A 138 -15.37 16.21 5.49
CA LEU A 138 -14.53 15.26 4.78
C LEU A 138 -13.46 15.99 3.95
N VAL A 139 -12.20 15.72 4.26
CA VAL A 139 -11.03 16.24 3.56
C VAL A 139 -10.11 15.05 3.27
N ARG A 140 -9.94 14.72 1.99
CA ARG A 140 -9.01 13.67 1.54
C ARG A 140 -7.56 14.08 1.84
N GLN A 141 -6.72 13.11 2.18
CA GLN A 141 -5.28 13.35 2.37
C GLN A 141 -4.65 13.92 1.11
N HIS A 142 -3.78 14.91 1.31
CA HIS A 142 -3.06 15.58 0.23
C HIS A 142 -1.85 14.75 -0.19
N LYS A 143 -1.80 14.38 -1.46
CA LYS A 143 -0.74 13.55 -2.07
C LYS A 143 -0.84 13.64 -3.59
N GLU A 144 0.17 13.15 -4.29
CA GLU A 144 0.14 12.90 -5.72
C GLU A 144 -0.05 11.41 -6.00
N ASP A 145 -1.14 11.05 -6.70
CA ASP A 145 -1.49 9.65 -6.96
C ASP A 145 -2.57 9.56 -8.07
N PHE A 146 -2.98 8.35 -8.43
CA PHE A 146 -4.18 8.14 -9.23
C PHE A 146 -5.43 8.65 -8.51
N ARG A 147 -6.33 9.30 -9.25
CA ARG A 147 -7.56 9.90 -8.72
C ARG A 147 -8.38 8.91 -7.89
N TYR A 148 -8.49 7.65 -8.30
CA TYR A 148 -9.26 6.63 -7.59
C TYR A 148 -8.45 5.80 -6.58
N ASN A 149 -7.18 6.15 -6.34
CA ASN A 149 -6.37 5.57 -5.27
C ASN A 149 -6.48 6.39 -3.97
N PHE A 150 -7.25 5.89 -3.01
CA PHE A 150 -7.45 6.53 -1.70
C PHE A 150 -6.51 6.00 -0.62
N ALA A 151 -5.69 4.99 -0.94
CA ALA A 151 -4.69 4.49 -0.01
C ALA A 151 -3.66 5.58 0.32
N PHE A 152 -3.22 5.61 1.57
CA PHE A 152 -2.19 6.55 2.01
C PHE A 152 -1.32 5.93 3.11
N SER A 153 -0.08 6.37 3.19
CA SER A 153 0.89 5.80 4.13
C SER A 153 0.49 6.03 5.59
N GLY A 154 0.61 4.98 6.40
CA GLY A 154 0.23 5.00 7.82
C GLY A 154 -1.27 4.80 8.11
N ALA A 155 -2.11 4.61 7.09
CA ALA A 155 -3.52 4.31 7.30
C ALA A 155 -3.73 3.01 8.09
N THR A 156 -4.55 3.07 9.14
CA THR A 156 -5.03 1.91 9.90
C THR A 156 -6.43 1.50 9.41
N CYS A 157 -6.98 0.38 9.88
CA CYS A 157 -8.33 -0.05 9.47
C CYS A 157 -9.40 1.02 9.77
N GLY A 158 -9.25 1.78 10.87
CA GLY A 158 -10.14 2.89 11.22
C GLY A 158 -10.11 4.07 10.23
N ALA A 159 -9.08 4.17 9.39
CA ALA A 159 -9.02 5.16 8.31
C ALA A 159 -9.96 4.84 7.15
N LEU A 160 -10.52 3.64 7.04
CA LEU A 160 -11.49 3.32 6.00
C LEU A 160 -12.75 4.17 6.12
N ASN A 161 -13.37 4.19 7.31
CA ASN A 161 -14.69 4.78 7.53
C ASN A 161 -14.65 6.09 8.34
N ASN A 162 -13.47 6.67 8.57
CA ASN A 162 -13.37 7.91 9.31
C ASN A 162 -14.23 9.03 8.65
N PRO A 163 -15.07 9.76 9.40
CA PRO A 163 -15.98 10.72 8.79
C PRO A 163 -15.30 11.95 8.18
N THR A 164 -14.08 12.30 8.62
CA THR A 164 -13.41 13.56 8.24
C THR A 164 -12.24 13.35 7.29
N PHE A 165 -11.72 12.14 7.15
CA PHE A 165 -10.66 11.81 6.17
C PHE A 165 -10.75 10.40 5.59
N GLY A 166 -11.85 9.69 5.85
CA GLY A 166 -11.98 8.29 5.51
C GLY A 166 -11.96 8.02 4.02
N GLN A 167 -11.38 6.88 3.68
CA GLN A 167 -11.22 6.46 2.29
C GLN A 167 -12.56 6.09 1.63
N VAL A 168 -13.44 5.41 2.37
CA VAL A 168 -14.78 5.03 1.89
C VAL A 168 -15.67 6.24 1.66
N PRO A 169 -15.85 7.19 2.61
CA PRO A 169 -16.57 8.43 2.33
C PRO A 169 -16.01 9.20 1.13
N GLY A 170 -14.67 9.24 0.99
CA GLY A 170 -13.99 9.85 -0.15
C GLY A 170 -14.37 9.22 -1.48
N LEU A 171 -14.31 7.88 -1.55
CA LEU A 171 -14.69 7.15 -2.75
C LEU A 171 -16.18 7.30 -3.08
N LEU A 172 -17.06 7.21 -2.08
CA LEU A 172 -18.50 7.41 -2.28
C LEU A 172 -18.81 8.81 -2.83
N ALA A 173 -18.08 9.84 -2.39
CA ALA A 173 -18.20 11.18 -2.93
C ALA A 173 -17.73 11.27 -4.39
N GLU A 174 -16.64 10.59 -4.78
CA GLU A 174 -16.23 10.51 -6.19
C GLU A 174 -17.25 9.73 -7.04
N MET A 175 -17.77 8.61 -6.55
CA MET A 175 -18.84 7.84 -7.22
C MET A 175 -20.15 8.61 -7.36
N ALA A 176 -20.40 9.59 -6.49
CA ALA A 176 -21.57 10.46 -6.58
C ALA A 176 -21.41 11.55 -7.65
N ARG A 177 -20.16 11.95 -7.99
CA ARG A 177 -19.88 12.97 -9.01
C ARG A 177 -20.08 12.47 -10.44
N ASP A 178 -19.78 11.19 -10.69
CA ASP A 178 -19.99 10.56 -11.99
C ASP A 178 -20.68 9.18 -11.87
N PRO A 179 -21.95 9.12 -11.43
CA PRO A 179 -22.61 7.84 -11.20
C PRO A 179 -22.72 6.95 -12.44
N GLN A 180 -22.77 7.56 -13.63
CA GLN A 180 -22.93 6.83 -14.88
C GLN A 180 -21.60 6.19 -15.31
N GLY A 181 -20.47 6.90 -15.22
CA GLY A 181 -19.19 6.32 -15.60
C GLY A 181 -18.80 5.10 -14.75
N TRP A 182 -19.18 5.06 -13.47
CA TRP A 182 -18.95 3.87 -12.62
C TRP A 182 -19.82 2.66 -13.02
N LYS A 183 -20.89 2.87 -13.79
CA LYS A 183 -21.78 1.82 -14.30
C LYS A 183 -21.52 1.42 -15.74
N ASP A 184 -20.88 2.30 -16.52
CA ASP A 184 -20.61 2.08 -17.95
C ASP A 184 -19.61 0.94 -18.19
N VAL A 185 -18.76 0.67 -17.20
CA VAL A 185 -17.77 -0.41 -17.21
C VAL A 185 -17.83 -1.20 -15.90
N PRO A 186 -17.40 -2.47 -15.88
CA PRO A 186 -17.13 -3.17 -14.63
C PRO A 186 -16.27 -2.31 -13.69
N SER A 187 -16.66 -2.26 -12.42
CA SER A 187 -15.97 -1.47 -11.40
C SER A 187 -15.52 -2.38 -10.26
N VAL A 188 -14.24 -2.24 -9.88
CA VAL A 188 -13.63 -2.98 -8.76
C VAL A 188 -13.15 -2.00 -7.71
N VAL A 189 -13.45 -2.30 -6.45
CA VAL A 189 -12.77 -1.71 -5.30
C VAL A 189 -11.87 -2.74 -4.66
N LEU A 190 -10.58 -2.46 -4.61
CA LEU A 190 -9.62 -3.26 -3.88
C LEU A 190 -9.42 -2.68 -2.49
N ILE A 191 -9.51 -3.51 -1.45
CA ILE A 191 -9.27 -3.14 -0.06
C ILE A 191 -8.07 -3.93 0.46
N ARG A 192 -6.92 -3.25 0.57
CA ARG A 192 -5.67 -3.79 1.13
C ARG A 192 -5.27 -2.96 2.35
N ILE A 193 -5.73 -3.40 3.51
CA ILE A 193 -5.54 -2.69 4.78
C ILE A 193 -5.33 -3.70 5.90
N GLY A 194 -4.56 -3.30 6.91
CA GLY A 194 -4.47 -4.04 8.16
C GLY A 194 -3.06 -4.10 8.71
N ILE A 195 -2.04 -3.93 7.87
CA ILE A 195 -0.65 -4.07 8.29
C ILE A 195 -0.27 -3.04 9.36
N ASN A 196 -0.80 -1.82 9.28
CA ASN A 196 -0.59 -0.78 10.29
C ASN A 196 -1.40 -0.98 11.59
N SER A 197 -2.30 -1.96 11.63
CA SER A 197 -3.15 -2.26 12.79
C SER A 197 -2.79 -3.57 13.47
N LEU A 198 -2.26 -4.53 12.70
CA LEU A 198 -2.04 -5.92 13.11
C LEU A 198 -0.69 -6.48 12.64
N GLY A 199 0.12 -5.72 11.90
CA GLY A 199 1.32 -6.22 11.23
C GLY A 199 2.60 -5.48 11.59
N LYS A 200 2.58 -4.53 12.54
CA LYS A 200 3.80 -3.85 12.97
C LYS A 200 4.65 -4.76 13.84
N ARG A 201 5.93 -4.41 14.01
CA ARG A 201 6.87 -5.19 14.82
C ARG A 201 6.33 -5.42 16.23
N GLU A 202 5.75 -4.39 16.85
CA GLU A 202 5.20 -4.45 18.21
C GLU A 202 3.99 -5.39 18.28
N ASP A 203 3.17 -5.40 17.23
CA ASP A 203 2.02 -6.30 17.10
C ASP A 203 2.48 -7.74 17.03
N LEU A 204 3.45 -8.04 16.14
CA LEU A 204 4.01 -9.37 16.00
C LEU A 204 4.72 -9.84 17.28
N GLN A 205 5.36 -8.95 18.03
CA GLN A 205 5.93 -9.26 19.34
C GLN A 205 4.88 -9.61 20.39
N ALA A 206 3.73 -8.91 20.40
CA ALA A 206 2.62 -9.27 21.28
C ALA A 206 2.04 -10.63 20.88
N PHE A 207 1.79 -10.83 19.60
CA PHE A 207 1.20 -12.06 19.08
C PHE A 207 2.11 -13.25 19.33
N ALA A 208 3.42 -13.13 19.10
CA ALA A 208 4.39 -14.18 19.39
C ALA A 208 4.31 -14.71 20.83
N LYS A 209 3.99 -13.84 21.79
CA LYS A 209 3.92 -14.18 23.22
C LYS A 209 2.63 -14.89 23.60
N THR A 210 1.48 -14.38 23.14
CA THR A 210 0.17 -14.79 23.68
C THR A 210 -0.77 -15.41 22.64
N GLY A 211 -0.44 -15.32 21.36
CA GLY A 211 -1.27 -15.82 20.26
C GLY A 211 -2.63 -15.13 20.19
N ALA A 212 -3.64 -15.88 19.77
CA ALA A 212 -5.02 -15.41 19.66
C ALA A 212 -5.74 -15.33 21.02
N ASP A 213 -5.15 -14.58 21.96
CA ASP A 213 -5.83 -14.23 23.22
C ASP A 213 -6.98 -13.23 22.99
N ALA A 214 -7.72 -12.93 24.06
CA ALA A 214 -8.90 -12.08 23.99
C ALA A 214 -8.58 -10.65 23.48
N ASP A 215 -7.43 -10.08 23.87
CA ASP A 215 -7.04 -8.73 23.50
C ASP A 215 -6.64 -8.67 22.01
N ASN A 216 -5.84 -9.62 21.54
CA ASN A 216 -5.45 -9.72 20.14
C ASN A 216 -6.66 -10.01 19.24
N LEU A 217 -7.58 -10.88 19.68
CA LEU A 217 -8.82 -11.15 18.96
C LEU A 217 -9.77 -9.94 18.94
N ALA A 218 -9.82 -9.13 20.00
CA ALA A 218 -10.58 -7.89 20.01
C ALA A 218 -10.02 -6.87 19.01
N ARG A 219 -8.70 -6.77 18.88
CA ARG A 219 -8.04 -5.93 17.86
C ARG A 219 -8.34 -6.40 16.44
N VAL A 220 -8.27 -7.72 16.21
CA VAL A 220 -8.65 -8.34 14.93
C VAL A 220 -10.09 -8.01 14.59
N GLN A 221 -11.01 -8.18 15.56
CA GLN A 221 -12.43 -7.88 15.38
C GLN A 221 -12.64 -6.40 15.02
N ALA A 222 -12.02 -5.47 15.76
CA ALA A 222 -12.16 -4.04 15.49
C ALA A 222 -11.67 -3.65 14.09
N CYS A 223 -10.57 -4.26 13.61
CA CYS A 223 -10.11 -4.03 12.24
C CYS A 223 -11.08 -4.64 11.20
N ALA A 224 -11.50 -5.89 11.39
CA ALA A 224 -12.42 -6.57 10.49
C ALA A 224 -13.79 -5.88 10.41
N ASP A 225 -14.28 -5.30 11.51
CA ASP A 225 -15.54 -4.53 11.55
C ASP A 225 -15.46 -3.28 10.67
N GLN A 226 -14.30 -2.61 10.62
CA GLN A 226 -14.09 -1.48 9.70
C GLN A 226 -14.13 -1.94 8.24
N VAL A 227 -13.56 -3.10 7.92
CA VAL A 227 -13.64 -3.65 6.56
C VAL A 227 -15.08 -4.05 6.22
N ALA A 228 -15.80 -4.70 7.14
CA ALA A 228 -17.21 -5.07 6.94
C ALA A 228 -18.10 -3.84 6.72
N GLN A 229 -17.88 -2.77 7.50
CA GLN A 229 -18.59 -1.50 7.33
C GLN A 229 -18.28 -0.86 5.96
N ALA A 230 -17.01 -0.90 5.52
CA ALA A 230 -16.61 -0.40 4.21
C ALA A 230 -17.32 -1.15 3.07
N VAL A 231 -17.30 -2.48 3.12
CA VAL A 231 -18.00 -3.35 2.15
C VAL A 231 -19.50 -3.04 2.13
N SER A 232 -20.13 -2.95 3.30
CA SER A 232 -21.56 -2.65 3.41
C SER A 232 -21.92 -1.30 2.77
N ALA A 233 -21.16 -0.25 3.07
CA ALA A 233 -21.40 1.09 2.52
C ALA A 233 -21.22 1.14 0.99
N LEU A 234 -20.19 0.49 0.47
CA LEU A 234 -19.93 0.42 -0.98
C LEU A 234 -21.01 -0.38 -1.71
N LYS A 235 -21.41 -1.54 -1.17
CA LYS A 235 -22.49 -2.36 -1.74
C LYS A 235 -23.87 -1.71 -1.64
N ALA A 236 -24.11 -0.90 -0.62
CA ALA A 236 -25.33 -0.09 -0.54
C ALA A 236 -25.39 0.98 -1.63
N ARG A 237 -24.23 1.55 -2.00
CA ARG A 237 -24.12 2.53 -3.11
C ARG A 237 -24.28 1.86 -4.47
N ASP A 238 -23.61 0.73 -4.67
CA ASP A 238 -23.67 -0.04 -5.91
C ASP A 238 -23.59 -1.55 -5.63
N PRO A 239 -24.75 -2.27 -5.68
CA PRO A 239 -24.78 -3.71 -5.47
C PRO A 239 -24.03 -4.53 -6.54
N ALA A 240 -23.76 -3.95 -7.72
CA ALA A 240 -23.08 -4.61 -8.83
C ALA A 240 -21.56 -4.48 -8.76
N LEU A 241 -21.04 -3.58 -7.92
CA LEU A 241 -19.61 -3.37 -7.72
C LEU A 241 -18.91 -4.67 -7.33
N ASP A 242 -17.75 -5.00 -7.91
CA ASP A 242 -16.91 -6.07 -7.40
C ASP A 242 -15.95 -5.52 -6.33
N ILE A 243 -15.75 -6.26 -5.23
CA ILE A 243 -14.82 -5.86 -4.17
C ILE A 243 -13.81 -6.99 -3.95
N ILE A 244 -12.53 -6.66 -3.92
CA ILE A 244 -11.47 -7.60 -3.57
C ILE A 244 -10.93 -7.24 -2.19
N LEU A 245 -11.12 -8.15 -1.24
CA LEU A 245 -10.55 -8.07 0.10
C LEU A 245 -9.21 -8.79 0.12
N VAL A 246 -8.15 -8.06 0.42
CA VAL A 246 -6.79 -8.62 0.49
C VAL A 246 -6.50 -9.04 1.92
N GLY A 247 -6.14 -10.31 2.11
CA GLY A 247 -5.64 -10.83 3.38
C GLY A 247 -4.37 -10.14 3.85
N ILE A 248 -4.04 -10.27 5.13
CA ILE A 248 -2.90 -9.55 5.71
C ILE A 248 -1.56 -10.19 5.34
N LEU A 249 -0.60 -9.40 4.88
CA LEU A 249 0.78 -9.85 4.71
C LEU A 249 1.40 -10.24 6.06
N ASN A 250 2.26 -11.26 6.07
CA ASN A 250 2.98 -11.64 7.28
C ASN A 250 4.34 -10.91 7.35
N ASN A 251 4.40 -9.81 8.11
CA ASN A 251 5.62 -9.03 8.25
C ASN A 251 6.76 -9.74 8.99
N VAL A 252 6.56 -10.96 9.53
CA VAL A 252 7.72 -11.77 9.96
C VAL A 252 8.68 -12.05 8.80
N ASP A 253 8.20 -12.01 7.55
CA ASP A 253 9.02 -12.23 6.37
C ASP A 253 9.79 -10.99 5.91
N TRP A 254 9.55 -9.85 6.55
CA TRP A 254 10.30 -8.61 6.35
C TRP A 254 11.77 -8.78 6.76
N PRO A 255 12.77 -8.42 5.92
CA PRO A 255 14.19 -8.69 6.17
C PRO A 255 14.72 -8.26 7.56
N PRO A 256 14.35 -7.09 8.11
CA PRO A 256 14.74 -6.70 9.46
C PRO A 256 14.24 -7.61 10.58
N LEU A 257 13.24 -8.47 10.33
CA LEU A 257 12.71 -9.44 11.28
C LEU A 257 13.22 -10.86 11.03
N HIS A 258 14.12 -11.10 10.08
CA HIS A 258 14.69 -12.43 9.81
C HIS A 258 15.43 -13.02 11.01
N ALA A 259 15.97 -12.17 11.89
CA ALA A 259 16.59 -12.58 13.15
C ALA A 259 15.57 -12.84 14.29
N SER A 260 14.32 -12.43 14.11
CA SER A 260 13.23 -12.54 15.08
C SER A 260 12.31 -13.72 14.76
N PHE A 261 11.50 -14.11 15.75
CA PHE A 261 10.42 -15.10 15.63
C PHE A 261 10.89 -16.46 15.10
N ARG A 262 12.02 -16.95 15.63
CA ARG A 262 12.78 -18.10 15.11
C ARG A 262 12.41 -19.44 15.77
N ASN A 263 11.27 -19.50 16.45
CA ASN A 263 10.78 -20.75 16.98
C ASN A 263 9.34 -21.05 16.50
N ALA A 264 9.02 -22.34 16.47
CA ALA A 264 7.74 -22.83 15.95
C ALA A 264 6.52 -22.30 16.74
N GLN A 265 6.66 -22.07 18.04
CA GLN A 265 5.55 -21.60 18.88
C GLN A 265 5.23 -20.12 18.60
N GLU A 266 6.23 -19.26 18.48
CA GLU A 266 6.07 -17.85 18.09
C GLU A 266 5.38 -17.76 16.72
N GLN A 267 5.83 -18.56 15.75
CA GLN A 267 5.21 -18.62 14.42
C GLN A 267 3.75 -19.10 14.49
N THR A 268 3.47 -20.14 15.27
CA THR A 268 2.10 -20.65 15.48
C THR A 268 1.21 -19.58 16.10
N ASN A 269 1.71 -18.87 17.10
CA ASN A 269 0.97 -17.83 17.80
C ASN A 269 0.67 -16.63 16.88
N ILE A 270 1.66 -16.16 16.12
CA ILE A 270 1.48 -15.10 15.12
C ILE A 270 0.47 -15.53 14.07
N ALA A 271 0.64 -16.75 13.52
CA ALA A 271 -0.25 -17.29 12.50
C ALA A 271 -1.70 -17.34 13.00
N ALA A 272 -1.95 -17.78 14.23
CA ALA A 272 -3.31 -17.85 14.78
C ALA A 272 -4.03 -16.48 14.78
N VAL A 273 -3.33 -15.39 15.06
CA VAL A 273 -3.92 -14.04 15.05
C VAL A 273 -4.18 -13.56 13.62
N LEU A 274 -3.21 -13.73 12.72
CA LEU A 274 -3.35 -13.32 11.31
C LEU A 274 -4.40 -14.17 10.58
N ASP A 275 -4.49 -15.46 10.89
CA ASP A 275 -5.51 -16.38 10.39
C ASP A 275 -6.91 -15.96 10.84
N ALA A 276 -7.07 -15.51 12.08
CA ALA A 276 -8.35 -14.99 12.56
C ALA A 276 -8.81 -13.77 11.74
N TYR A 277 -7.89 -12.87 11.37
CA TYR A 277 -8.22 -11.73 10.51
C TYR A 277 -8.61 -12.18 9.10
N ASP A 278 -7.79 -12.99 8.45
CA ASP A 278 -8.07 -13.50 7.10
C ASP A 278 -9.37 -14.32 7.04
N GLN A 279 -9.66 -15.10 8.09
CA GLN A 279 -10.91 -15.86 8.18
C GLN A 279 -12.13 -14.93 8.23
N ARG A 280 -12.06 -13.79 8.95
CA ARG A 280 -13.15 -12.80 8.94
C ARG A 280 -13.35 -12.20 7.55
N LEU A 281 -12.28 -11.88 6.84
CA LEU A 281 -12.37 -11.35 5.47
C LEU A 281 -12.97 -12.39 4.50
N ARG A 282 -12.59 -13.66 4.63
CA ARG A 282 -13.21 -14.77 3.87
C ARG A 282 -14.71 -14.89 4.15
N GLN A 283 -15.13 -14.82 5.42
CA GLN A 283 -16.55 -14.85 5.80
C GLN A 283 -17.34 -13.69 5.16
N ILE A 284 -16.76 -12.47 5.11
CA ILE A 284 -17.40 -11.33 4.44
C ILE A 284 -17.54 -11.60 2.94
N ALA A 285 -16.50 -12.12 2.29
CA ALA A 285 -16.51 -12.46 0.87
C ALA A 285 -17.53 -13.56 0.54
N GLU A 286 -17.59 -14.63 1.32
CA GLU A 286 -18.51 -15.76 1.13
C GLU A 286 -19.98 -15.37 1.33
N SER A 287 -20.24 -14.42 2.24
CA SER A 287 -21.61 -13.97 2.56
C SER A 287 -22.12 -12.83 1.67
N THR A 288 -21.25 -12.19 0.89
CA THR A 288 -21.59 -10.98 0.11
C THR A 288 -21.32 -11.18 -1.37
N LYS A 289 -22.37 -11.18 -2.20
CA LYS A 289 -22.27 -11.33 -3.66
C LYS A 289 -21.30 -10.30 -4.26
N GLY A 290 -20.39 -10.73 -5.12
CA GLY A 290 -19.42 -9.87 -5.79
C GLY A 290 -18.36 -9.33 -4.84
N VAL A 291 -18.05 -10.06 -3.77
CA VAL A 291 -16.91 -9.80 -2.90
C VAL A 291 -16.03 -11.03 -2.95
N HIS A 292 -14.73 -10.82 -3.17
CA HIS A 292 -13.74 -11.87 -3.38
C HIS A 292 -12.62 -11.72 -2.35
N PHE A 293 -12.04 -12.83 -1.92
CA PHE A 293 -10.89 -12.83 -1.02
C PHE A 293 -9.61 -13.18 -1.79
N PHE A 294 -8.57 -12.36 -1.64
CA PHE A 294 -7.23 -12.62 -2.15
C PHE A 294 -6.26 -12.89 -1.00
N ASP A 295 -5.62 -14.06 -1.01
CA ASP A 295 -4.70 -14.50 0.04
C ASP A 295 -3.28 -13.97 -0.20
N ASP A 296 -2.94 -12.82 0.39
CA ASP A 296 -1.62 -12.18 0.21
C ASP A 296 -0.48 -13.04 0.77
N ARG A 297 -0.74 -13.83 1.83
CA ARG A 297 0.26 -14.76 2.39
C ARG A 297 0.49 -15.94 1.45
N ALA A 298 -0.55 -16.49 0.83
CA ALA A 298 -0.39 -17.54 -0.17
C ALA A 298 0.34 -17.02 -1.42
N PHE A 299 0.03 -15.80 -1.86
CA PHE A 299 0.77 -15.13 -2.93
C PHE A 299 2.26 -15.01 -2.59
N PHE A 300 2.60 -14.51 -1.41
CA PHE A 300 3.99 -14.38 -0.98
C PHE A 300 4.69 -15.74 -0.94
N ARG A 301 4.06 -16.74 -0.31
CA ARG A 301 4.62 -18.11 -0.22
C ARG A 301 4.88 -18.75 -1.58
N HIS A 302 4.01 -18.48 -2.55
CA HIS A 302 4.18 -18.98 -3.91
C HIS A 302 5.50 -18.49 -4.51
N TRP A 303 5.71 -17.17 -4.53
CA TRP A 303 6.86 -16.52 -5.18
C TRP A 303 8.14 -16.56 -4.36
N PHE A 304 8.06 -16.17 -3.10
CA PHE A 304 9.21 -15.91 -2.24
C PHE A 304 9.43 -17.01 -1.20
N GLY A 305 8.55 -18.01 -1.10
CA GLY A 305 8.65 -19.05 -0.09
C GLY A 305 8.20 -18.56 1.29
N ALA A 306 8.62 -19.27 2.33
CA ALA A 306 8.18 -19.03 3.70
C ALA A 306 9.32 -19.34 4.67
N ARG A 307 9.07 -19.11 5.96
CA ARG A 307 9.86 -19.75 7.01
C ARG A 307 9.58 -21.26 7.06
N ASP A 308 10.57 -22.04 7.49
CA ASP A 308 10.41 -23.47 7.70
C ASP A 308 9.58 -23.79 8.96
N ALA A 309 9.37 -25.08 9.24
CA ALA A 309 8.60 -25.54 10.39
C ALA A 309 9.21 -25.13 11.74
N GLN A 310 10.50 -24.77 11.77
CA GLN A 310 11.21 -24.28 12.95
C GLN A 310 11.16 -22.75 13.06
N GLY A 311 10.56 -22.06 12.09
CA GLY A 311 10.50 -20.61 12.02
C GLY A 311 11.76 -19.95 11.45
N GLN A 312 12.67 -20.71 10.84
CA GLN A 312 13.86 -20.16 10.19
C GLN A 312 13.53 -19.63 8.78
N PRO A 313 14.14 -18.53 8.34
CA PRO A 313 14.08 -18.07 6.95
C PRO A 313 14.43 -19.19 5.95
N ALA A 314 13.47 -19.56 5.08
CA ALA A 314 13.64 -20.54 4.00
C ALA A 314 13.10 -20.00 2.67
N TYR A 315 13.46 -18.75 2.37
CA TYR A 315 12.95 -18.01 1.22
C TYR A 315 13.55 -18.50 -0.11
N LYS A 316 12.73 -18.40 -1.16
CA LYS A 316 13.11 -18.64 -2.55
C LYS A 316 13.67 -17.36 -3.16
N GLN A 317 14.46 -17.53 -4.20
CA GLN A 317 14.82 -16.45 -5.10
C GLN A 317 13.88 -16.47 -6.30
N VAL A 318 13.43 -15.29 -6.71
CA VAL A 318 12.59 -15.14 -7.90
C VAL A 318 13.49 -14.88 -9.10
N LYS A 319 13.36 -15.73 -10.11
CA LYS A 319 13.97 -15.52 -11.41
C LYS A 319 12.93 -14.98 -12.39
N LEU A 320 13.23 -13.83 -12.99
CA LEU A 320 12.45 -13.27 -14.09
C LEU A 320 13.00 -13.79 -15.42
N LEU A 321 13.84 -13.03 -16.10
CA LEU A 321 14.46 -13.42 -17.37
C LEU A 321 15.98 -13.37 -17.37
N GLY A 322 16.56 -12.36 -16.74
CA GLY A 322 18.00 -12.15 -16.76
C GLY A 322 18.79 -13.11 -15.88
N LYS A 323 20.08 -12.79 -15.75
CA LYS A 323 21.05 -13.58 -14.98
C LYS A 323 20.95 -13.35 -13.47
N ARG A 324 20.37 -12.23 -13.03
CA ARG A 324 20.21 -11.88 -11.62
C ARG A 324 18.88 -12.38 -11.08
N GLU A 325 18.91 -12.91 -9.87
CA GLU A 325 17.72 -13.33 -9.15
C GLU A 325 17.36 -12.31 -8.06
N VAL A 326 16.06 -12.23 -7.74
CA VAL A 326 15.53 -11.35 -6.70
C VAL A 326 15.40 -12.13 -5.41
N SER A 327 16.01 -11.64 -4.34
CA SER A 327 16.00 -12.28 -3.03
C SER A 327 15.12 -11.52 -2.04
N VAL A 328 14.67 -12.21 -0.98
CA VAL A 328 13.98 -11.57 0.16
C VAL A 328 15.01 -10.83 1.03
N THR A 329 15.57 -9.77 0.46
CA THR A 329 16.55 -8.88 1.06
C THR A 329 16.04 -7.44 0.99
N GLN A 330 16.67 -6.55 1.76
CA GLN A 330 16.35 -5.14 1.81
C GLN A 330 17.45 -4.29 1.19
N GLY A 331 17.06 -3.39 0.28
CA GLY A 331 17.92 -2.42 -0.38
C GLY A 331 17.22 -1.80 -1.58
N ASP A 332 17.67 -0.64 -2.05
CA ASP A 332 16.99 0.07 -3.13
C ASP A 332 17.24 -0.52 -4.52
N GLU A 333 18.25 -1.38 -4.67
CA GLU A 333 18.50 -2.06 -5.94
C GLU A 333 17.40 -3.08 -6.27
N PRO A 334 17.05 -3.26 -7.56
CA PRO A 334 15.85 -3.99 -7.96
C PRO A 334 15.91 -5.51 -7.74
N TRP A 335 17.06 -6.06 -7.35
CA TRP A 335 17.18 -7.46 -6.91
C TRP A 335 16.79 -7.69 -5.45
N ASN A 336 16.44 -6.64 -4.72
CA ASN A 336 15.85 -6.75 -3.39
C ASN A 336 14.33 -6.80 -3.52
N ALA A 337 13.70 -7.78 -2.89
CA ALA A 337 12.24 -7.85 -2.82
C ALA A 337 11.65 -6.70 -1.98
N VAL A 338 12.45 -6.11 -1.08
CA VAL A 338 12.08 -5.02 -0.18
C VAL A 338 13.02 -3.83 -0.39
N ILE A 339 12.49 -2.63 -0.56
CA ILE A 339 13.29 -1.40 -0.73
C ILE A 339 13.80 -0.86 0.62
N GLY A 340 14.71 0.11 0.57
CA GLY A 340 15.43 0.61 1.74
C GLY A 340 14.53 1.08 2.89
N ASP A 341 13.32 1.57 2.61
CA ASP A 341 12.36 2.03 3.62
C ASP A 341 11.45 0.93 4.19
N GLY A 342 11.58 -0.31 3.70
CA GLY A 342 10.85 -1.48 4.18
C GLY A 342 9.61 -1.88 3.37
N HIS A 343 9.26 -1.18 2.30
CA HIS A 343 8.15 -1.57 1.42
C HIS A 343 8.57 -2.57 0.34
N ALA A 344 7.59 -3.19 -0.33
CA ALA A 344 7.83 -4.05 -1.49
C ALA A 344 8.55 -3.27 -2.62
N GLY A 345 9.60 -3.88 -3.18
CA GLY A 345 10.29 -3.36 -4.36
C GLY A 345 9.55 -3.66 -5.68
N THR A 346 10.06 -3.11 -6.78
CA THR A 346 9.39 -3.17 -8.10
C THR A 346 9.05 -4.58 -8.54
N VAL A 347 9.94 -5.57 -8.32
CA VAL A 347 9.66 -6.94 -8.75
C VAL A 347 8.53 -7.57 -7.94
N TRP A 348 8.51 -7.39 -6.62
CA TRP A 348 7.38 -7.84 -5.80
C TRP A 348 6.10 -7.15 -6.26
N ASN A 349 6.08 -5.82 -6.36
CA ASN A 349 4.91 -5.07 -6.81
C ASN A 349 4.45 -5.47 -8.21
N GLY A 350 5.37 -5.81 -9.12
CA GLY A 350 5.04 -6.27 -10.46
C GLY A 350 4.39 -7.65 -10.48
N LEU A 351 4.88 -8.58 -9.66
CA LEU A 351 4.25 -9.90 -9.47
C LEU A 351 2.86 -9.75 -8.84
N TRP A 352 2.72 -8.82 -7.90
CA TRP A 352 1.45 -8.52 -7.26
C TRP A 352 0.44 -7.90 -8.23
N ALA A 353 0.87 -6.93 -9.05
CA ALA A 353 0.09 -6.37 -10.14
C ALA A 353 -0.35 -7.44 -11.16
N ALA A 354 0.54 -8.38 -11.51
CA ALA A 354 0.21 -9.52 -12.36
C ALA A 354 -0.85 -10.43 -11.73
N ALA A 355 -0.74 -10.70 -10.43
CA ALA A 355 -1.76 -11.45 -9.69
C ALA A 355 -3.10 -10.71 -9.69
N MET A 356 -3.12 -9.39 -9.54
CA MET A 356 -4.36 -8.61 -9.59
C MET A 356 -5.03 -8.65 -10.95
N VAL A 357 -4.27 -8.56 -12.05
CA VAL A 357 -4.83 -8.75 -13.40
C VAL A 357 -5.52 -10.12 -13.52
N ASN A 358 -4.92 -11.17 -12.96
CA ASN A 358 -5.54 -12.50 -12.93
C ASN A 358 -6.83 -12.53 -12.09
N GLU A 359 -6.87 -11.84 -10.96
CA GLU A 359 -8.09 -11.73 -10.14
C GLU A 359 -9.18 -10.91 -10.84
N PHE A 360 -8.82 -9.81 -11.50
CA PHE A 360 -9.77 -9.02 -12.30
C PHE A 360 -10.38 -9.86 -13.41
N ASN A 361 -9.59 -10.68 -14.11
CA ASN A 361 -10.10 -11.56 -15.18
C ASN A 361 -11.00 -12.70 -14.68
N ARG A 362 -11.18 -12.89 -13.36
CA ARG A 362 -12.23 -13.77 -12.83
C ARG A 362 -13.62 -13.12 -12.88
N ILE A 363 -13.67 -11.80 -13.00
CA ILE A 363 -14.93 -11.06 -13.16
C ILE A 363 -15.42 -11.27 -14.59
N LYS A 364 -16.70 -11.63 -14.70
CA LYS A 364 -17.31 -12.00 -15.98
C LYS A 364 -17.16 -10.89 -17.01
N GLY A 365 -16.59 -11.23 -18.16
CA GLY A 365 -16.47 -10.32 -19.30
C GLY A 365 -15.18 -9.50 -19.31
N LEU A 366 -14.32 -9.64 -18.30
CA LEU A 366 -12.97 -9.06 -18.33
C LEU A 366 -11.97 -9.99 -19.00
N ASP A 367 -11.16 -9.41 -19.89
CA ASP A 367 -10.03 -10.04 -20.57
C ASP A 367 -8.91 -9.00 -20.71
N ILE A 368 -8.32 -8.66 -19.58
CA ILE A 368 -7.17 -7.75 -19.48
C ILE A 368 -5.91 -8.59 -19.78
N PRO A 369 -5.03 -8.16 -20.70
CA PRO A 369 -3.83 -8.91 -21.02
C PRO A 369 -2.98 -9.21 -19.77
N PRO A 370 -2.54 -10.46 -19.52
CA PRO A 370 -1.76 -10.79 -18.33
C PRO A 370 -0.39 -10.10 -18.35
N ILE A 371 0.08 -9.61 -17.20
CA ILE A 371 1.43 -9.02 -17.07
C ILE A 371 2.48 -10.12 -17.08
N GLN A 372 3.44 -10.01 -18.00
CA GLN A 372 4.49 -11.00 -18.20
C GLN A 372 5.74 -10.69 -17.37
N PRO A 373 6.52 -11.70 -16.95
CA PRO A 373 7.80 -11.50 -16.25
C PRO A 373 8.77 -10.56 -16.98
N VAL A 374 8.76 -10.55 -18.32
CA VAL A 374 9.56 -9.62 -19.14
C VAL A 374 9.19 -8.16 -18.92
N GLU A 375 7.89 -7.88 -18.75
CA GLU A 375 7.41 -6.52 -18.53
C GLU A 375 7.84 -6.01 -17.15
N ILE A 376 7.78 -6.90 -16.14
CA ILE A 376 8.25 -6.61 -14.78
C ILE A 376 9.76 -6.36 -14.76
N ALA A 377 10.55 -7.22 -15.41
CA ALA A 377 12.00 -7.08 -15.48
C ALA A 377 12.41 -5.76 -16.13
N ARG A 378 11.77 -5.39 -17.25
CA ARG A 378 12.02 -4.11 -17.93
C ARG A 378 11.57 -2.89 -17.12
N ALA A 379 10.54 -3.02 -16.29
CA ALA A 379 10.12 -1.93 -15.40
C ALA A 379 11.14 -1.71 -14.26
N ALA A 380 11.70 -2.80 -13.72
CA ALA A 380 12.65 -2.77 -12.61
C ALA A 380 14.10 -2.46 -13.05
N ASP A 381 14.48 -2.83 -14.27
CA ASP A 381 15.83 -2.70 -14.83
C ASP A 381 15.75 -2.30 -16.31
N PRO A 382 15.31 -1.05 -16.60
CA PRO A 382 15.00 -0.60 -17.95
C PRO A 382 16.21 -0.53 -18.88
N ASP A 383 17.41 -0.34 -18.33
CA ASP A 383 18.68 -0.26 -19.05
C ASP A 383 19.54 -1.53 -18.92
N GLY A 384 19.02 -2.58 -18.25
CA GLY A 384 19.68 -3.87 -18.10
C GLY A 384 20.91 -3.86 -17.19
N ARG A 385 21.22 -2.73 -16.53
CA ARG A 385 22.45 -2.58 -15.74
C ARG A 385 22.50 -3.50 -14.52
N PHE A 386 21.34 -3.97 -14.06
CA PHE A 386 21.24 -4.86 -12.90
C PHE A 386 21.10 -6.34 -13.27
N GLY A 387 21.05 -6.65 -14.57
CA GLY A 387 20.99 -8.01 -15.10
C GLY A 387 19.66 -8.73 -14.81
N LEU A 388 18.56 -7.99 -14.62
CA LEU A 388 17.22 -8.56 -14.42
C LEU A 388 16.48 -8.75 -15.74
N SER A 389 16.75 -7.91 -16.73
CA SER A 389 16.07 -7.88 -18.04
C SER A 389 16.88 -8.50 -19.21
N GLU A 390 18.16 -8.85 -18.99
CA GLU A 390 19.09 -9.42 -19.98
C GLU A 390 19.87 -10.68 -19.51
#